data_AF-A0A2V6C9D4-F1
#
_entry.id   AF-A0A2V6C9D4-F1
#
_cell.length_a   1.000
_cell.length_b   1.000
_cell.length_c   1.000
_cell.angle_alpha   90.00
_cell.angle_beta   90.00
_cell.angle_gamma   90.00
#
_symmetry.space_group_name_H-M   'P 1'
#
loop_
_entity.id
_entity.type
_entity.pdbx_description
1 polymer ?
#
loop_
_entity_poly.entity_id
_entity_poly.type
_entity_poly.pdbx_seq_one_letter_code
_entity_poly.pdbx_strand_id
1 'polypeptide(L)'
;MKRKNVVIVLGLICVVMFTVVFALELVRAVSERARDVQANDVCSKLAIEIKYFQIQNGRFPHSLSELQSTDSLGEADKNVVQELMAFAQHNKWHDTYDYVPSTNGFTLVVTGPSAGWLGKGRRMEKHYNAEDVR
;
A
#
# COMPACT_ATOMS: atom_id res chain seq x y z
N MET A 1 -4.00 12.32 -55.58
CA MET A 1 -4.87 11.91 -54.44
C MET A 1 -4.20 10.91 -53.48
N LYS A 2 -3.48 9.89 -53.96
CA LYS A 2 -2.84 8.86 -53.10
C LYS A 2 -1.92 9.39 -51.98
N ARG A 3 -1.05 10.38 -52.25
CA ARG A 3 -0.13 10.95 -51.23
C ARG A 3 -0.84 11.73 -50.12
N LYS A 4 -1.94 12.43 -50.42
CA LYS A 4 -2.72 13.16 -49.40
C LYS A 4 -3.41 12.21 -48.43
N ASN A 5 -3.96 11.10 -48.94
CA ASN A 5 -4.58 10.08 -48.11
C ASN A 5 -3.55 9.36 -47.22
N VAL A 6 -2.33 9.12 -47.71
CA VAL A 6 -1.26 8.53 -46.91
C VAL A 6 -0.85 9.44 -45.76
N VAL A 7 -0.70 10.75 -45.98
CA VAL A 7 -0.38 11.71 -44.91
C VAL A 7 -1.49 11.79 -43.87
N ILE A 8 -2.75 11.77 -44.30
CA ILE A 8 -3.92 11.78 -43.40
C ILE A 8 -3.94 10.50 -42.54
N VAL A 9 -3.71 9.33 -43.15
CA VAL A 9 -3.66 8.04 -42.43
C VAL A 9 -2.51 8.01 -41.43
N LEU A 10 -1.32 8.50 -41.81
CA LEU A 10 -0.17 8.54 -40.91
C LEU A 10 -0.42 9.47 -39.71
N GLY A 11 -1.02 10.64 -39.95
CA GLY A 11 -1.41 11.57 -38.90
C GLY A 11 -2.42 10.96 -37.93
N LEU A 12 -3.41 10.22 -38.45
CA LEU A 12 -4.41 9.51 -37.64
C LEU A 12 -3.76 8.44 -36.75
N ILE A 13 -2.81 7.66 -37.28
CA ILE A 13 -2.07 6.66 -36.50
C ILE A 13 -1.26 7.32 -35.38
N CYS A 14 -0.59 8.43 -35.65
CA CYS A 14 0.16 9.17 -34.62
C CYS A 14 -0.76 9.69 -33.50
N VAL A 15 -1.93 10.24 -33.86
CA VAL A 15 -2.91 10.71 -32.87
C VAL A 15 -3.42 9.54 -32.01
N VAL A 16 -3.76 8.41 -32.64
CA VAL A 16 -4.23 7.21 -31.92
C VAL A 16 -3.15 6.63 -31.01
N MET A 17 -1.89 6.56 -31.45
CA MET A 17 -0.80 6.14 -30.56
C MET A 17 -0.64 7.09 -29.38
N PHE A 18 -0.66 8.39 -29.63
CA PHE A 18 -0.47 9.39 -28.58
C PHE A 18 -1.59 9.33 -27.53
N THR A 19 -2.85 9.19 -27.97
CA THR A 19 -3.99 9.04 -27.04
C THR A 19 -3.90 7.75 -26.23
N VAL A 20 -3.50 6.63 -26.84
CA VAL A 20 -3.30 5.36 -26.11
C VAL A 20 -2.19 5.46 -25.07
N VAL A 21 -1.04 6.02 -25.43
CA VAL A 21 0.07 6.20 -24.49
C VAL A 21 -0.34 7.11 -23.33
N PHE A 22 -0.98 8.25 -23.63
CA PHE A 22 -1.45 9.17 -22.60
C PHE A 22 -2.51 8.54 -21.69
N ALA A 23 -3.45 7.77 -22.25
CA ALA A 23 -4.45 7.05 -21.47
C ALA A 23 -3.81 6.01 -20.54
N LEU A 24 -2.81 5.26 -21.03
CA LEU A 24 -2.08 4.28 -20.22
C LEU A 24 -1.33 4.94 -19.06
N GLU A 25 -0.68 6.08 -19.30
CA GLU A 25 -0.01 6.85 -18.24
C GLU A 25 -0.99 7.38 -17.20
N LEU A 26 -2.16 7.87 -17.62
CA LEU A 26 -3.23 8.27 -16.68
C LEU A 26 -3.72 7.09 -15.85
N VAL A 27 -3.96 5.93 -16.47
CA VAL A 27 -4.39 4.72 -15.75
C VAL A 27 -3.33 4.28 -14.74
N ARG A 28 -2.05 4.32 -15.11
CA ARG A 28 -0.93 4.04 -14.19
C ARG A 28 -0.92 5.00 -13.00
N ALA A 29 -0.99 6.31 -13.24
CA ALA A 29 -0.98 7.31 -12.19
C ALA A 29 -2.17 7.17 -11.23
N VAL A 30 -3.37 6.87 -11.74
CA VAL A 30 -4.56 6.62 -10.92
C VAL A 30 -4.41 5.33 -10.11
N SER A 31 -3.89 4.27 -10.74
CA SER A 31 -3.61 2.98 -10.10
C SER A 31 -2.62 3.13 -8.94
N GLU A 32 -1.53 3.89 -9.13
CA GLU A 32 -0.55 4.18 -8.10
C GLU A 32 -1.16 4.98 -6.93
N ARG A 33 -1.98 6.00 -7.21
CA ARG A 33 -2.69 6.71 -6.14
C ARG A 33 -3.66 5.82 -5.38
N ALA A 34 -4.39 4.94 -6.06
CA ALA A 34 -5.31 4.01 -5.42
C ALA A 34 -4.56 3.03 -4.50
N ARG A 35 -3.40 2.53 -4.93
CA ARG A 35 -2.49 1.72 -4.12
C ARG A 35 -2.04 2.48 -2.87
N ASP A 36 -1.68 3.75 -3.00
CA ASP A 36 -1.17 4.56 -1.89
C ASP A 36 -2.22 4.84 -0.83
N VAL A 37 -3.44 5.15 -1.27
CA VAL A 37 -4.59 5.31 -0.38
C VAL A 37 -4.85 4.01 0.36
N GLN A 38 -4.83 2.87 -0.34
CA GLN A 38 -5.04 1.56 0.26
C GLN A 38 -3.95 1.19 1.26
N ALA A 39 -2.68 1.40 0.93
CA ALA A 39 -1.57 1.14 1.84
C ALA A 39 -1.64 2.05 3.08
N ASN A 40 -2.02 3.31 2.89
CA ASN A 40 -2.22 4.25 3.99
C ASN A 40 -3.35 3.83 4.92
N ASP A 41 -4.49 3.37 4.38
CA ASP A 41 -5.62 2.88 5.16
C ASP A 41 -5.24 1.67 6.02
N VAL A 42 -4.55 0.69 5.41
CA VAL A 42 -4.07 -0.52 6.10
C VAL A 42 -3.08 -0.15 7.20
N CYS A 43 -2.10 0.72 6.94
CA CYS A 43 -1.15 1.16 7.97
C CYS A 43 -1.85 1.87 9.13
N SER A 44 -2.85 2.73 8.85
CA SER A 44 -3.60 3.42 9.90
C SER A 44 -4.43 2.45 10.74
N LYS A 45 -5.11 1.48 10.12
CA LYS A 45 -5.86 0.45 10.85
C LYS A 45 -4.95 -0.43 11.70
N LEU A 46 -3.83 -0.89 11.14
CA LEU A 46 -2.82 -1.63 11.90
C LEU A 46 -2.28 -0.83 13.09
N ALA A 47 -2.03 0.47 12.90
CA ALA A 47 -1.56 1.32 13.98
C ALA A 47 -2.56 1.44 15.14
N ILE A 48 -3.86 1.50 14.83
CA ILE A 48 -4.93 1.50 15.83
C ILE A 48 -4.93 0.18 16.64
N GLU A 49 -4.89 -0.96 15.95
CA GLU A 49 -4.86 -2.28 16.61
C GLU A 49 -3.60 -2.47 17.48
N ILE A 50 -2.44 -2.03 16.99
CA ILE A 50 -1.18 -2.08 17.74
C ILE A 50 -1.25 -1.24 19.02
N LYS A 51 -1.88 -0.06 18.97
CA LYS A 51 -2.10 0.77 20.15
C LYS A 51 -3.12 0.18 21.09
N TYR A 52 -4.19 -0.41 20.57
CA TYR A 52 -5.16 -1.11 21.40
C TYR A 52 -4.49 -2.25 22.18
N PHE A 53 -3.66 -3.04 21.50
CA PHE A 53 -2.81 -4.05 22.15
C PHE A 53 -1.90 -3.44 23.22
N GLN A 54 -1.27 -2.29 22.94
CA GLN A 54 -0.41 -1.59 23.90
C GLN A 54 -1.17 -1.15 25.16
N ILE A 55 -2.39 -0.62 25.00
CA ILE A 55 -3.22 -0.17 26.13
C ILE A 55 -3.60 -1.37 27.02
N GLN A 56 -3.89 -2.51 26.43
CA GLN A 56 -4.28 -3.71 27.17
C GLN A 56 -3.10 -4.43 27.85
N ASN A 57 -1.96 -4.55 27.16
CA ASN A 57 -0.82 -5.35 27.61
C ASN A 57 0.31 -4.51 28.23
N GLY A 58 0.22 -3.18 28.20
CA GLY A 58 1.24 -2.25 28.70
C GLY A 58 2.52 -2.19 27.86
N ARG A 59 2.56 -2.86 26.71
CA ARG A 59 3.73 -2.91 25.80
C ARG A 59 3.31 -3.01 24.34
N PHE A 60 4.16 -2.55 23.44
CA PHE A 60 3.99 -2.82 22.01
C PHE A 60 4.17 -4.32 21.70
N PRO A 61 3.49 -4.85 20.67
CA PRO A 61 3.72 -6.20 20.19
C PRO A 61 5.14 -6.31 19.62
N HIS A 62 5.78 -7.47 19.74
CA HIS A 62 7.07 -7.75 19.12
C HIS A 62 6.95 -7.99 17.61
N SER A 63 5.78 -8.45 17.17
CA SER A 63 5.49 -8.78 15.77
C SER A 63 4.01 -8.60 15.46
N LEU A 64 3.67 -8.43 14.19
CA LEU A 64 2.27 -8.36 13.75
C LEU A 64 1.49 -9.66 14.01
N SER A 65 2.16 -10.81 14.02
CA SER A 65 1.53 -12.10 14.36
C SER A 65 1.03 -12.16 15.81
N GLU A 66 1.65 -11.39 16.71
CA GLU A 66 1.21 -11.35 18.12
C GLU A 66 -0.17 -10.71 18.29
N LEU A 67 -0.56 -9.82 17.36
CA LEU A 67 -1.91 -9.26 17.31
C LEU A 67 -2.95 -10.35 17.04
N GLN A 68 -2.62 -11.40 16.29
CA GLN A 68 -3.56 -12.48 15.98
C GLN A 68 -3.76 -13.47 17.13
N SER A 69 -2.71 -13.71 17.92
CA SER A 69 -2.72 -14.71 19.00
C SER A 69 -3.31 -14.19 20.31
N THR A 70 -3.76 -12.93 20.33
CA THR A 70 -4.12 -12.26 21.57
C THR A 70 -5.60 -12.47 21.90
N ASP A 71 -5.85 -13.10 23.05
CA ASP A 71 -7.21 -13.39 23.53
C ASP A 71 -7.97 -12.19 24.08
N SER A 72 -7.29 -11.05 24.26
CA SER A 72 -7.89 -9.81 24.78
C SER A 72 -8.58 -8.95 23.71
N LEU A 73 -8.50 -9.34 22.43
CA LEU A 73 -9.27 -8.72 21.33
C LEU A 73 -10.69 -9.30 21.28
N GLY A 74 -11.69 -8.43 21.13
CA GLY A 74 -13.06 -8.87 20.85
C GLY A 74 -13.14 -9.62 19.51
N GLU A 75 -14.20 -10.42 19.30
CA GLU A 75 -14.37 -11.17 18.03
C GLU A 75 -14.36 -10.25 16.80
N ALA A 76 -14.91 -9.04 16.91
CA ALA A 76 -14.89 -8.06 15.84
C ALA A 76 -13.46 -7.60 15.49
N ASP A 77 -12.65 -7.29 16.49
CA ASP A 77 -11.28 -6.80 16.30
C ASP A 77 -10.36 -7.93 15.79
N LYS A 78 -10.57 -9.17 16.27
CA LYS A 78 -9.88 -10.36 15.73
C LYS A 78 -10.14 -10.53 14.23
N ASN A 79 -11.38 -10.34 13.78
CA ASN A 79 -11.71 -10.40 12.36
C ASN A 79 -11.02 -9.29 11.57
N VAL A 80 -10.97 -8.06 12.10
CA VAL A 80 -10.27 -6.92 11.47
C VAL A 80 -8.78 -7.20 11.33
N VAL A 81 -8.12 -7.65 12.41
CA VAL A 81 -6.69 -8.02 12.38
C VAL A 81 -6.44 -9.14 11.37
N GLN A 82 -7.31 -10.16 11.33
CA GLN A 82 -7.18 -11.25 10.37
C GLN A 82 -7.30 -10.76 8.92
N GLU A 83 -8.25 -9.87 8.62
CA GLU A 83 -8.42 -9.27 7.31
C GLU A 83 -7.20 -8.42 6.91
N LEU A 84 -6.68 -7.61 7.84
CA LEU A 84 -5.49 -6.79 7.62
C LEU A 84 -4.24 -7.65 7.34
N MET A 85 -4.06 -8.75 8.07
CA MET A 85 -2.95 -9.68 7.84
C MET A 85 -3.10 -10.43 6.51
N ALA A 86 -4.33 -10.88 6.18
CA ALA A 86 -4.60 -11.50 4.88
C ALA A 86 -4.32 -10.51 3.73
N PHE A 87 -4.68 -9.23 3.90
CA PHE A 87 -4.32 -8.20 2.94
C PHE A 87 -2.81 -7.98 2.84
N ALA A 88 -2.12 -7.87 3.98
CA ALA A 88 -0.67 -7.72 4.02
C ALA A 88 0.07 -8.86 3.29
N GLN A 89 -0.46 -10.09 3.34
CA GLN A 89 0.11 -11.27 2.69
C GLN A 89 -0.31 -11.44 1.22
N HIS A 90 -1.54 -11.07 0.87
CA HIS A 90 -2.15 -11.41 -0.42
C HIS A 90 -2.72 -10.21 -1.18
N ASN A 91 -2.20 -9.01 -0.95
CA ASN A 91 -2.65 -7.85 -1.72
C ASN A 91 -2.32 -7.99 -3.22
N LYS A 92 -3.19 -7.44 -4.06
CA LYS A 92 -3.07 -7.42 -5.53
C LYS A 92 -1.83 -6.69 -6.06
N TRP A 93 -1.13 -5.96 -5.21
CA TRP A 93 0.00 -5.13 -5.57
C TRP A 93 1.35 -5.79 -5.29
N HIS A 94 1.34 -6.96 -4.64
CA HIS A 94 2.50 -7.66 -4.12
C HIS A 94 3.36 -6.78 -3.19
N ASP A 95 2.73 -5.87 -2.44
CA ASP A 95 3.35 -5.11 -1.36
C ASP A 95 3.69 -6.04 -0.19
N THR A 96 4.83 -5.81 0.44
CA THR A 96 5.23 -6.43 1.70
C THR A 96 5.07 -5.41 2.82
N TYR A 97 4.51 -5.85 3.95
CA TYR A 97 4.29 -5.01 5.13
C TYR A 97 5.16 -5.52 6.28
N ASP A 98 6.14 -4.72 6.68
CA ASP A 98 7.02 -5.01 7.79
C ASP A 98 6.70 -4.11 8.98
N TYR A 99 6.92 -4.65 10.17
CA TYR A 99 6.75 -3.94 11.45
C TYR A 99 8.08 -3.87 12.17
N VAL A 100 8.48 -2.65 12.54
CA VAL A 100 9.70 -2.39 13.30
C VAL A 100 9.32 -1.73 14.62
N PRO A 101 9.36 -2.47 15.75
CA PRO A 101 9.11 -1.88 17.06
C PRO A 101 10.23 -0.90 17.43
N SER A 102 9.89 0.16 18.14
CA SER A 102 10.83 1.16 18.67
C SER A 102 10.52 1.44 20.14
N THR A 103 11.45 2.08 20.85
CA THR A 103 11.32 2.34 22.29
C THR A 103 10.13 3.25 22.61
N ASN A 104 9.83 4.21 21.72
CA ASN A 104 8.76 5.21 21.90
C ASN A 104 7.62 5.08 20.88
N GLY A 105 7.52 3.94 20.18
CA GLY A 105 6.55 3.78 19.11
C GLY A 105 6.88 2.62 18.19
N PHE A 106 6.49 2.73 16.93
CA PHE A 106 6.79 1.72 15.92
C PHE A 106 6.78 2.32 14.52
N THR A 107 7.39 1.61 13.59
CA THR A 107 7.37 1.96 12.17
C THR A 107 6.72 0.83 11.39
N LEU A 108 5.75 1.17 10.54
CA LEU A 108 5.24 0.29 9.51
C LEU A 108 5.93 0.62 8.19
N VAL A 109 6.57 -0.37 7.59
CA VAL A 109 7.28 -0.25 6.32
C VAL A 109 6.50 -1.01 5.26
N VAL A 110 6.11 -0.32 4.19
CA VAL A 110 5.45 -0.92 3.04
C VAL A 110 6.42 -0.90 1.87
N THR A 111 6.79 -2.09 1.39
CA THR A 111 7.74 -2.27 0.30
C THR A 111 7.03 -2.88 -0.89
N GLY A 112 6.94 -2.15 -2.00
CA GLY A 112 6.43 -2.66 -3.25
C GLY A 112 7.47 -3.48 -4.01
N PRO A 113 7.06 -4.31 -4.99
CA PRO A 113 7.97 -5.08 -5.80
C PRO A 113 8.92 -4.14 -6.56
N SER A 114 10.20 -4.51 -6.60
CA SER A 114 11.21 -3.74 -7.32
C SER A 114 10.88 -3.71 -8.81
N ALA A 115 10.75 -2.53 -9.39
CA ALA A 115 10.40 -2.34 -10.79
C ALA A 115 11.65 -2.48 -11.71
N GLY A 116 12.25 -3.68 -11.79
CA GLY A 116 13.27 -4.01 -12.79
C GLY A 116 14.47 -3.04 -12.90
N TRP A 117 15.15 -3.06 -14.06
CA TRP A 117 16.46 -2.40 -14.31
C TRP A 117 16.49 -0.88 -14.00
N LEU A 118 15.36 -0.17 -14.11
CA LEU A 118 15.32 1.31 -13.97
C LEU A 118 14.30 1.81 -12.94
N GLY A 119 13.48 0.95 -12.35
CA GLY A 119 12.46 1.37 -11.41
C GLY A 119 13.00 1.39 -9.99
N LYS A 120 12.95 2.57 -9.34
CA LYS A 120 13.14 2.64 -7.89
C LYS A 120 12.10 1.75 -7.22
N GLY A 121 12.57 0.75 -6.48
CA GLY A 121 11.71 0.00 -5.56
C GLY A 121 10.98 0.99 -4.65
N ARG A 122 9.66 0.87 -4.60
CA ARG A 122 8.82 1.77 -3.82
C ARG A 122 8.89 1.34 -2.35
N ARG A 123 9.31 2.25 -1.47
CA ARG A 123 9.31 2.05 -0.01
C ARG A 123 8.59 3.22 0.64
N MET A 124 7.54 2.91 1.39
CA MET A 124 6.83 3.87 2.22
C MET A 124 7.07 3.50 3.68
N GLU A 125 7.47 4.47 4.48
CA GLU A 125 7.64 4.29 5.92
C GLU A 125 6.68 5.21 6.64
N LYS A 126 5.93 4.66 7.58
CA LYS A 126 5.12 5.43 8.51
C LYS A 126 5.57 5.16 9.93
N HIS A 127 6.09 6.21 10.55
CA HIS A 127 6.43 6.20 11.95
C HIS A 127 5.22 6.64 12.77
N TYR A 128 4.93 5.89 13.83
CA TYR A 128 3.88 6.17 14.79
C TYR A 128 4.49 6.29 16.17
N ASN A 129 4.43 7.49 16.74
CA ASN A 129 4.80 7.70 18.13
C ASN A 129 3.72 7.18 19.08
N ALA A 130 4.14 6.80 20.28
CA ALA A 130 3.23 6.43 21.37
C ALA A 130 2.20 7.53 21.67
N GLU A 131 2.51 8.80 21.41
CA GLU A 131 1.64 9.95 21.72
C GLU A 131 0.71 10.37 20.57
N ASP A 132 1.02 10.04 19.31
CA ASP A 132 0.42 10.67 18.11
C ASP A 132 -0.80 9.96 17.49
N VAL A 133 -1.32 8.91 18.12
CA VAL A 133 -2.53 8.21 17.66
C VAL A 133 -3.53 8.32 18.80
N ARG A 134 -4.45 9.28 18.65
CA ARG A 134 -5.59 9.56 19.52
C ARG A 134 -6.87 9.31 18.74
#